data_AF-A0A353KZC6-F1
#
_entry.id   AF-A0A353KZC6-F1
#
_cell.length_a   1.000
_cell.length_b   1.000
_cell.length_c   1.000
_cell.angle_alpha   90.00
_cell.angle_beta   90.00
_cell.angle_gamma   90.00
#
_symmetry.space_group_name_H-M   'P 1'
#
loop_
_entity.id
_entity.type
_entity.pdbx_description
1 polymer ?
#
loop_
_entity_poly.entity_id
_entity_poly.type
_entity_poly.pdbx_seq_one_letter_code
_entity_poly.pdbx_strand_id
1 'polypeptide(L)'
;MGKIITLKNDAYFAQINQIKIDLEKFRSLIYTHAINLACSGEWKEWNDSMEDGDLFSFTYEALIDTGDKNIDKLMEIYNFIGEMQSKIK
;
A
#
# COMPACT_ATOMS: atom_id res chain seq x y z
N MET A 1 -12.87 24.69 -15.18
CA MET A 1 -12.72 25.34 -13.86
C MET A 1 -11.23 25.58 -13.63
N GLY A 2 -10.82 26.82 -13.36
CA GLY A 2 -9.41 27.13 -13.05
C GLY A 2 -9.09 26.81 -11.59
N LYS A 3 -7.92 26.23 -11.31
CA LYS A 3 -7.40 26.06 -9.95
C LYS A 3 -6.60 27.29 -9.55
N ILE A 4 -6.87 27.84 -8.38
CA ILE A 4 -6.06 28.89 -7.75
C ILE A 4 -4.91 28.19 -7.02
N ILE A 5 -3.67 28.61 -7.28
CA ILE A 5 -2.46 28.07 -6.62
C ILE A 5 -1.65 29.20 -5.97
N THR A 6 -1.14 28.93 -4.78
CA THR A 6 -0.27 29.85 -4.03
C THR A 6 1.17 29.73 -4.51
N LEU A 7 1.73 30.80 -5.09
CA LEU A 7 3.10 30.84 -5.61
C LEU A 7 4.08 31.30 -4.51
N LYS A 8 4.54 30.38 -3.65
CA LYS A 8 5.69 30.60 -2.72
C LYS A 8 6.45 29.29 -2.48
N ASN A 9 7.75 29.38 -2.20
CA ASN A 9 8.62 28.21 -1.96
C ASN A 9 8.17 27.35 -0.77
N ASP A 10 7.64 27.97 0.30
CA ASP A 10 7.11 27.22 1.45
C ASP A 10 5.89 26.36 1.07
N ALA A 11 5.10 26.83 0.09
CA ALA A 11 3.97 26.08 -0.44
C ALA A 11 4.43 24.89 -1.29
N TYR A 12 5.60 24.96 -1.93
CA TYR A 12 6.20 23.83 -2.66
C TYR A 12 6.57 22.69 -1.70
N PHE A 13 7.35 22.98 -0.65
CA PHE A 13 7.75 21.93 0.31
C PHE A 13 6.56 21.34 1.06
N ALA A 14 5.57 22.16 1.42
CA ALA A 14 4.33 21.68 2.02
C ALA A 14 3.58 20.72 1.08
N GLN A 15 3.49 21.03 -0.21
CA GLN A 15 2.85 20.16 -1.20
C GLN A 15 3.63 18.86 -1.43
N ILE A 16 4.95 18.92 -1.50
CA ILE A 16 5.80 17.72 -1.61
C ILE A 16 5.59 16.80 -0.40
N ASN A 17 5.57 17.36 0.82
CA ASN A 17 5.32 16.59 2.03
C ASN A 17 3.90 15.99 2.03
N GLN A 18 2.90 16.74 1.58
CA GLN A 18 1.54 16.22 1.47
C GLN A 18 1.47 15.05 0.48
N ILE A 19 2.13 15.16 -0.68
CA ILE A 19 2.21 14.08 -1.68
C ILE A 19 2.88 12.84 -1.07
N LYS A 20 3.97 13.00 -0.31
CA LYS A 20 4.64 11.87 0.37
C LYS A 20 3.70 11.16 1.34
N ILE A 21 2.91 11.91 2.11
CA ILE A 21 1.91 11.37 3.04
C ILE A 21 0.80 10.63 2.27
N ASP A 22 0.30 11.21 1.19
CA ASP A 22 -0.78 10.61 0.40
C ASP A 22 -0.32 9.32 -0.30
N LEU A 23 0.92 9.29 -0.79
CA LEU A 23 1.54 8.08 -1.31
C LEU A 23 1.68 7.00 -0.24
N GLU A 24 2.06 7.36 0.99
CA GLU A 24 2.18 6.38 2.09
C GLU A 24 0.83 5.79 2.45
N LYS A 25 -0.20 6.63 2.53
CA LYS A 25 -1.58 6.18 2.75
C LYS A 25 -2.04 5.24 1.65
N PHE A 26 -1.78 5.59 0.39
CA PHE A 26 -2.16 4.75 -0.74
C PHE A 26 -1.41 3.41 -0.75
N ARG A 27 -0.11 3.43 -0.42
CA ARG A 27 0.71 2.23 -0.24
C ARG A 27 0.15 1.32 0.86
N SER A 28 -0.21 1.90 2.01
CA SER A 28 -0.85 1.16 3.10
C SER A 28 -2.19 0.55 2.68
N LEU A 29 -3.01 1.28 1.93
CA LEU A 29 -4.28 0.77 1.40
C LEU A 29 -4.07 -0.43 0.47
N ILE A 30 -3.10 -0.35 -0.44
CA ILE A 30 -2.77 -1.48 -1.34
C ILE A 30 -2.40 -2.73 -0.53
N TYR A 31 -1.56 -2.55 0.51
CA TYR A 31 -1.15 -3.65 1.38
C TYR A 31 -2.35 -4.34 2.06
N THR A 32 -3.24 -3.54 2.65
CA THR A 32 -4.47 -4.06 3.29
C THR A 32 -5.37 -4.78 2.29
N HIS A 33 -5.54 -4.25 1.08
CA HIS A 33 -6.34 -4.90 0.06
C HIS A 33 -5.72 -6.20 -0.43
N ALA A 34 -4.39 -6.26 -0.59
CA ALA A 34 -3.68 -7.49 -0.95
C ALA A 34 -3.89 -8.59 0.10
N ILE A 35 -3.79 -8.25 1.39
CA ILE A 35 -4.07 -9.19 2.49
C ILE A 35 -5.51 -9.70 2.43
N ASN A 36 -6.48 -8.79 2.32
CA ASN A 36 -7.89 -9.19 2.28
C ASN A 36 -8.20 -10.09 1.08
N LEU A 37 -7.58 -9.81 -0.07
CA LEU A 37 -7.72 -10.65 -1.26
C LEU A 37 -7.09 -12.03 -1.02
N ALA A 38 -5.87 -12.10 -0.46
CA ALA A 38 -5.21 -13.35 -0.08
C ALA A 38 -6.11 -14.18 0.83
N CYS A 39 -6.61 -13.60 1.93
CA CYS A 39 -7.48 -14.27 2.90
C CYS A 39 -8.83 -14.67 2.31
N SER A 40 -9.32 -13.99 1.27
CA SER A 40 -10.56 -14.39 0.59
C SER A 40 -10.36 -15.48 -0.48
N GLY A 41 -9.13 -15.63 -0.97
CA GLY A 41 -8.73 -16.55 -2.04
C GLY A 41 -7.78 -17.63 -1.52
N GLU A 42 -6.53 -17.57 -1.94
CA GLU A 42 -5.52 -18.62 -1.72
C GLU A 42 -5.26 -18.93 -0.24
N TRP A 43 -5.49 -17.98 0.67
CA TRP A 43 -5.32 -18.17 2.11
C TRP A 43 -6.64 -18.34 2.87
N LYS A 44 -7.73 -18.61 2.18
CA LYS A 44 -9.04 -18.75 2.81
C LYS A 44 -9.07 -19.85 3.86
N GLU A 45 -8.55 -21.04 3.55
CA GLU A 45 -8.54 -22.15 4.52
C GLU A 45 -7.72 -21.83 5.76
N TRP A 46 -6.57 -21.16 5.58
CA TRP A 46 -5.76 -20.67 6.68
C TRP A 46 -6.54 -19.63 7.51
N ASN A 47 -7.15 -18.64 6.86
CA ASN A 47 -7.91 -17.58 7.50
C ASN A 47 -9.12 -18.13 8.29
N ASP A 48 -9.85 -19.09 7.71
CA ASP A 48 -11.00 -19.75 8.34
C ASP A 48 -10.59 -20.65 9.53
N SER A 49 -9.30 -20.97 9.66
CA SER A 49 -8.75 -21.77 10.78
C SER A 49 -8.27 -20.94 11.97
N MET A 50 -8.16 -19.62 11.83
CA MET A 50 -7.72 -18.72 12.91
C MET A 50 -8.88 -18.42 13.86
N GLU A 51 -8.59 -18.25 15.15
CA GLU A 51 -9.58 -17.82 16.14
C GLU A 51 -9.75 -16.29 16.12
N ASP A 52 -10.96 -15.83 16.45
CA ASP A 52 -11.24 -14.40 16.55
C ASP A 52 -10.31 -13.75 17.61
N GLY A 53 -9.50 -12.78 17.16
CA GLY A 53 -8.52 -12.09 18.00
C GLY A 53 -7.08 -12.56 17.81
N ASP A 54 -6.84 -13.60 17.00
CA ASP A 54 -5.51 -13.99 16.61
C ASP A 54 -4.77 -12.87 15.88
N LEU A 55 -3.49 -12.70 16.21
CA LEU A 55 -2.62 -11.71 15.59
C LEU A 55 -1.67 -12.40 14.63
N PHE A 56 -1.80 -12.08 13.35
CA PHE A 56 -0.85 -12.47 12.33
C PHE A 56 -0.12 -11.26 11.75
N SER A 57 1.20 -11.35 11.69
CA SER A 57 2.03 -10.34 11.01
C SER A 57 2.28 -10.77 9.58
N PHE A 58 1.47 -10.24 8.67
CA PHE A 58 1.67 -10.40 7.23
C PHE A 58 3.02 -9.81 6.83
N THR A 59 3.83 -10.57 6.10
CA THR A 59 5.07 -10.08 5.47
C THR A 59 4.89 -9.93 3.96
N TYR A 60 5.77 -9.14 3.34
CA TYR A 60 5.79 -8.97 1.89
C TYR A 60 5.97 -10.32 1.18
N GLU A 61 6.91 -11.13 1.66
CA GLU A 61 7.24 -12.46 1.12
C GLU A 61 6.03 -13.38 1.17
N ALA A 62 5.28 -13.35 2.26
CA ALA A 62 4.11 -14.19 2.39
C ALA A 62 3.04 -13.82 1.34
N LEU A 63 2.86 -12.54 1.02
CA LEU A 63 1.88 -12.12 0.01
C LEU A 63 2.28 -12.48 -1.44
N ILE A 64 3.57 -12.38 -1.79
CA ILE A 64 4.04 -12.77 -3.13
C ILE A 64 4.07 -14.29 -3.35
N ASP A 65 4.14 -15.07 -2.27
CA ASP A 65 4.16 -16.53 -2.33
C ASP A 65 2.74 -17.14 -2.39
N THR A 66 1.69 -16.30 -2.43
CA THR A 66 0.29 -16.76 -2.56
C THR A 66 0.01 -17.47 -3.89
N GLY A 67 0.77 -17.16 -4.95
CA GLY A 67 0.51 -17.67 -6.31
C GLY A 67 -0.59 -16.93 -7.07
N ASP A 68 -1.26 -15.94 -6.47
CA ASP A 68 -2.22 -15.08 -7.14
C ASP A 68 -1.52 -13.91 -7.82
N LYS A 69 -1.55 -13.91 -9.15
CA LYS A 69 -0.95 -12.87 -10.00
C LYS A 69 -1.49 -11.46 -9.71
N ASN A 70 -2.73 -11.33 -9.24
CA ASN A 70 -3.26 -10.02 -8.88
C ASN A 70 -2.62 -9.50 -7.60
N ILE A 71 -2.40 -10.38 -6.62
CA ILE A 71 -1.69 -10.05 -5.38
C ILE A 71 -0.24 -9.67 -5.73
N ASP A 72 0.43 -10.44 -6.59
CA ASP A 72 1.77 -10.10 -7.08
C ASP A 72 1.83 -8.68 -7.66
N LYS A 73 0.85 -8.32 -8.51
CA LYS A 73 0.79 -6.97 -9.09
C LYS A 73 0.50 -5.88 -8.06
N LEU A 74 -0.33 -6.14 -7.07
CA LEU A 74 -0.55 -5.21 -5.97
C LEU A 74 0.74 -5.00 -5.17
N MET A 75 1.50 -6.07 -4.91
CA MET A 75 2.77 -6.02 -4.20
C MET A 75 3.88 -5.35 -5.02
N GLU A 76 3.87 -5.48 -6.35
CA GLU A 76 4.72 -4.67 -7.24
C GLU A 76 4.40 -3.17 -7.13
N ILE A 77 3.13 -2.79 -7.14
CA ILE A 77 2.72 -1.38 -6.98
C ILE A 77 3.11 -0.85 -5.60
N TYR A 78 2.89 -1.65 -4.55
CA TYR A 78 3.30 -1.33 -3.18
C TYR A 78 4.79 -0.98 -3.07
N ASN A 79 5.66 -1.78 -3.70
CA ASN A 79 7.09 -1.54 -3.73
C ASN A 79 7.45 -0.31 -4.58
N PHE A 80 6.83 -0.19 -5.75
CA PHE A 80 7.05 0.94 -6.64
C PHE A 80 6.76 2.28 -5.95
N ILE A 81 5.67 2.37 -5.19
CA ILE A 81 5.35 3.59 -4.44
C ILE A 81 6.42 3.89 -3.39
N GLY A 82 6.88 2.89 -2.63
CA GLY A 82 7.94 3.07 -1.63
C GLY A 82 9.25 3.56 -2.25
N GLU A 83 9.65 2.99 -3.39
CA GLU A 83 10.79 3.45 -4.15
C GLU A 83 10.63 4.89 -4.64
N MET A 84 9.45 5.24 -5.17
CA MET A 84 9.18 6.59 -5.66
C MET A 84 9.22 7.63 -4.54
N GLN A 85 8.63 7.33 -3.38
CA GLN A 85 8.68 8.23 -2.23
C GLN A 85 10.12 8.55 -1.81
N SER A 86 11.02 7.56 -1.82
CA SER A 86 12.43 7.75 -1.48
C SER A 86 13.19 8.69 -2.44
N LYS A 87 12.70 8.82 -3.68
CA LYS A 87 13.32 9.64 -4.73
C LYS A 87 12.82 11.10 -4.72
N ILE A 88 11.65 11.37 -4.13
CA ILE A 88 11.11 12.73 -4.02
C ILE A 88 11.89 13.49 -2.96
N LYS A 89 12.52 14.61 -3.34
CA LYS A 89 13.28 15.49 -2.43
C LYS A 89 12.41 16.64 -1.95
#